data_AF-A0A959PZI1-F1
#
_entry.id   AF-A0A959PZI1-F1
#
_cell.length_a   1.000
_cell.length_b   1.000
_cell.length_c   1.000
_cell.angle_alpha   90.00
_cell.angle_beta   90.00
_cell.angle_gamma   90.00
#
_symmetry.space_group_name_H-M   'P 1'
#
loop_
_entity.id
_entity.type
_entity.pdbx_description
1 polymer ?
#
loop_
_entity_poly.entity_id
_entity_poly.type
_entity_poly.pdbx_seq_one_letter_code
_entity_poly.pdbx_strand_id
1 'polypeptide(L)'
;MTSVSYWKFAILSVFLWLIFPSNNGATTIKPFSNLAALSARADCVLVLKCESEYTRHQQDITHFGYRLRVTESIKGDYLPNSVVQIEKWERSIGELHRIMFGDIDLDVGQTYLLFSARRPDGMLQPICFQYYVLEEMEIENERVWYPIHKADEFHLSNTLQYEPLTIYRRDELLDHLRGTLSGRDIWDKTKVVSTVETEIKEGNSRAAPGHCTFIGSGSNYRWLSFPDQVLNVHYEASGDDFCANAFSYVQQAINNLNNSYLGINISDGGTFSGFTPICGGSNQGTNLPAFITSQWGDSRHVLVQFNDPCDAIEDLDGCEGVLAVGGLYGSGTHSYDGASWYSGAFGYVVVNNGVGACMCSNETYGLMLTHELTHTLGLGHISSASGAANMNPLCCTNIQSLDEECVDYVYPPNALLPVELVDFSISAQEFTNDIFWLTANESEVEKFVLERSESGSEGLFSSVGELPPQTGQEGLKEYVVSDLEPPGQAYYRLKILNLDGSIEYSSIITVKRSASSEISLYPSLATDHIYINLDTEIIDFKVFNLTGQQVFSVESQAGNSIDVSDLRSGSYYLWVKTKTGREILRFNKI
;
A
#
# COMPACT_ATOMS: atom_id res chain seq x y z
N MET A 1 -67.48 2.02 -44.21
CA MET A 1 -68.10 2.91 -43.20
C MET A 1 -67.33 2.74 -41.90
N THR A 2 -66.88 3.89 -41.35
CA THR A 2 -66.54 4.21 -39.94
C THR A 2 -65.43 3.40 -39.26
N SER A 3 -64.20 3.89 -39.04
CA SER A 3 -63.69 5.07 -38.28
C SER A 3 -63.33 4.78 -36.81
N VAL A 4 -62.03 4.86 -36.53
CA VAL A 4 -61.40 5.70 -35.47
C VAL A 4 -61.35 5.19 -34.01
N SER A 5 -60.09 5.01 -33.58
CA SER A 5 -59.40 5.38 -32.32
C SER A 5 -59.55 4.61 -31.00
N TYR A 6 -58.36 4.19 -30.52
CA TYR A 6 -57.69 4.45 -29.23
C TYR A 6 -58.46 4.31 -27.91
N TRP A 7 -57.82 3.61 -26.97
CA TRP A 7 -57.69 3.73 -25.50
C TRP A 7 -57.10 2.37 -25.04
N LYS A 8 -56.15 2.16 -24.11
CA LYS A 8 -55.11 2.92 -23.41
C LYS A 8 -54.39 1.89 -22.48
N PHE A 9 -53.06 2.02 -22.30
CA PHE A 9 -52.17 1.47 -21.22
C PHE A 9 -52.03 -0.06 -21.04
N ALA A 10 -50.86 -0.65 -21.33
CA ALA A 10 -49.61 -0.72 -20.55
C ALA A 10 -49.61 -1.86 -19.51
N ILE A 11 -48.67 -2.81 -19.66
CA ILE A 11 -47.77 -3.35 -18.63
C ILE A 11 -47.13 -4.67 -19.13
N LEU A 12 -45.83 -4.80 -18.85
CA LEU A 12 -44.96 -5.98 -18.95
C LEU A 12 -44.41 -6.38 -20.34
N SER A 13 -43.49 -5.57 -20.85
CA SER A 13 -42.32 -6.04 -21.59
C SER A 13 -41.13 -6.16 -20.62
N VAL A 14 -41.13 -7.22 -19.81
CA VAL A 14 -39.95 -7.71 -19.08
C VAL A 14 -40.04 -9.22 -19.19
N PHE A 15 -39.42 -9.79 -20.22
CA PHE A 15 -39.01 -11.20 -20.32
C PHE A 15 -38.65 -11.43 -21.79
N LEU A 16 -37.44 -11.03 -22.16
CA LEU A 16 -36.62 -11.67 -23.20
C LEU A 16 -35.35 -10.82 -23.33
N TRP A 17 -34.38 -11.03 -22.46
CA TRP A 17 -32.94 -10.81 -22.65
C TRP A 17 -32.24 -11.47 -21.45
N LEU A 18 -32.50 -12.76 -21.28
CA LEU A 18 -31.73 -13.69 -20.45
C LEU A 18 -31.42 -14.85 -21.38
N ILE A 19 -30.16 -15.30 -21.39
CA ILE A 19 -29.54 -16.27 -22.30
C ILE A 19 -28.84 -15.62 -23.51
N PHE A 20 -27.78 -14.88 -23.22
CA PHE A 20 -26.47 -15.12 -23.84
C PHE A 20 -25.47 -15.28 -22.69
N PRO A 21 -24.57 -16.29 -22.68
CA PRO A 21 -23.42 -16.27 -21.79
C PRO A 21 -22.47 -15.20 -22.35
N SER A 22 -22.60 -13.96 -21.88
CA SER A 22 -21.69 -12.91 -22.27
C SER A 22 -20.36 -13.12 -21.56
N ASN A 23 -19.32 -13.39 -22.34
CA ASN A 23 -17.90 -13.32 -21.99
C ASN A 23 -17.59 -12.32 -20.87
N ASN A 24 -16.66 -12.71 -19.98
CA ASN A 24 -15.96 -11.86 -19.01
C ASN A 24 -15.72 -10.45 -19.60
N GLY A 25 -16.45 -9.47 -19.10
CA GLY A 25 -16.55 -8.15 -19.72
C GLY A 25 -15.56 -7.17 -19.11
N ALA A 26 -14.28 -7.23 -19.51
CA ALA A 26 -13.44 -6.03 -19.44
C ALA A 26 -14.01 -4.98 -20.40
N THR A 27 -13.93 -3.70 -20.03
CA THR A 27 -14.42 -2.63 -20.90
C THR A 27 -13.53 -2.56 -22.13
N THR A 28 -14.07 -2.90 -23.30
CA THR A 28 -13.31 -2.77 -24.54
C THR A 28 -13.25 -1.31 -24.94
N ILE A 29 -12.07 -0.71 -24.87
CA ILE A 29 -11.85 0.68 -25.29
C ILE A 29 -11.01 0.71 -26.56
N LYS A 30 -11.28 1.74 -27.37
CA LYS A 30 -10.43 2.13 -28.48
C LYS A 30 -9.72 3.42 -28.10
N PRO A 31 -8.43 3.36 -27.73
CA PRO A 31 -7.65 4.55 -27.43
C PRO A 31 -7.69 5.57 -28.56
N PHE A 32 -7.64 6.85 -28.21
CA PHE A 32 -7.30 7.92 -29.13
C PHE A 32 -5.87 7.74 -29.65
N SER A 33 -5.60 8.29 -30.82
CA SER A 33 -4.27 8.18 -31.44
C SER A 33 -3.15 8.76 -30.57
N ASN A 34 -3.45 9.79 -29.76
CA ASN A 34 -2.56 10.40 -28.78
C ASN A 34 -3.35 11.33 -27.83
N LEU A 35 -2.67 11.88 -26.80
CA LEU A 35 -3.29 12.79 -25.83
C LEU A 35 -3.76 14.11 -26.44
N ALA A 36 -3.14 14.60 -27.53
CA ALA A 36 -3.64 15.79 -28.23
C ALA A 36 -4.99 15.53 -28.92
N ALA A 37 -5.15 14.38 -29.57
CA ALA A 37 -6.42 13.97 -30.17
C ALA A 37 -7.52 13.78 -29.12
N LEU A 38 -7.19 13.18 -27.97
CA LEU A 38 -8.07 13.08 -26.81
C LEU A 38 -8.48 14.47 -26.30
N SER A 39 -7.51 15.36 -26.08
CA SER A 39 -7.75 16.73 -25.60
C SER A 39 -8.62 17.54 -26.56
N ALA A 40 -8.39 17.40 -27.87
CA ALA A 40 -9.20 18.03 -28.89
C ALA A 40 -10.66 17.53 -28.84
N ARG A 41 -10.88 16.24 -28.54
CA ARG A 41 -12.21 15.65 -28.40
C ARG A 41 -12.89 15.98 -27.06
N ALA A 42 -12.13 16.24 -26.00
CA ALA A 42 -12.67 16.50 -24.68
C ALA A 42 -13.41 17.83 -24.58
N ASP A 43 -14.52 17.87 -23.84
CA ASP A 43 -15.21 19.14 -23.58
C ASP A 43 -14.39 19.96 -22.57
N CYS A 44 -13.78 19.27 -21.60
CA CYS A 44 -12.90 19.87 -20.60
C CYS A 44 -11.64 19.02 -20.38
N VAL A 45 -10.51 19.69 -20.17
CA VAL A 45 -9.24 19.10 -19.74
C VAL A 45 -8.81 19.89 -18.51
N LEU A 46 -8.89 19.25 -17.34
CA LEU A 46 -8.80 19.92 -16.05
C LEU A 46 -7.82 19.19 -15.15
N VAL A 47 -7.06 19.95 -14.37
CA VAL A 47 -6.37 19.44 -13.17
C VAL A 47 -7.30 19.63 -11.98
N LEU A 48 -7.51 18.55 -11.25
CA LEU A 48 -8.58 18.42 -10.26
C LEU A 48 -8.04 17.73 -9.00
N LYS A 49 -8.16 18.37 -7.84
CA LYS A 49 -7.90 17.73 -6.55
C LYS A 49 -9.15 17.01 -6.07
N CYS A 50 -9.09 15.71 -5.81
CA CYS A 50 -10.19 14.95 -5.22
C CYS A 50 -10.33 15.38 -3.75
N GLU A 51 -11.49 15.92 -3.37
CA GLU A 51 -11.70 16.44 -2.01
C GLU A 51 -12.43 15.46 -1.10
N SER A 52 -13.37 14.71 -1.67
CA SER A 52 -14.20 13.76 -0.93
C SER A 52 -14.97 12.85 -1.87
N GLU A 53 -15.24 11.64 -1.40
CA GLU A 53 -16.27 10.79 -1.99
C GLU A 53 -17.67 11.26 -1.56
N TYR A 54 -18.68 10.89 -2.35
CA TYR A 54 -20.06 11.07 -1.95
C TYR A 54 -20.93 9.89 -2.38
N THR A 55 -22.01 9.72 -1.62
CA THR A 55 -23.08 8.79 -1.93
C THR A 55 -24.37 9.59 -2.14
N ARG A 56 -25.08 9.32 -3.23
CA ARG A 56 -26.36 9.96 -3.55
C ARG A 56 -27.43 8.91 -3.74
N HIS A 57 -28.46 8.95 -2.89
CA HIS A 57 -29.62 8.08 -3.02
C HIS A 57 -30.67 8.73 -3.92
N GLN A 58 -31.15 7.98 -4.91
CA GLN A 58 -32.24 8.37 -5.80
C GLN A 58 -33.20 7.20 -5.94
N GLN A 59 -34.35 7.30 -5.24
CA GLN A 59 -35.29 6.17 -5.08
C GLN A 59 -34.56 4.98 -4.44
N ASP A 60 -34.63 3.79 -5.05
CA ASP A 60 -33.96 2.58 -4.57
C ASP A 60 -32.50 2.47 -5.04
N ILE A 61 -31.99 3.45 -5.81
CA ILE A 61 -30.65 3.42 -6.40
C ILE A 61 -29.69 4.28 -5.59
N THR A 62 -28.58 3.70 -5.18
CA THR A 62 -27.44 4.44 -4.60
C THR A 62 -26.40 4.68 -5.68
N HIS A 63 -26.04 5.94 -5.86
CA HIS A 63 -24.98 6.39 -6.75
C HIS A 63 -23.73 6.76 -5.94
N PHE A 64 -22.57 6.43 -6.48
CA PHE A 64 -21.27 6.76 -5.88
C PHE A 64 -20.55 7.79 -6.76
N GLY A 65 -19.68 8.59 -6.17
CA GLY A 65 -18.94 9.58 -6.95
C GLY A 65 -17.95 10.40 -6.14
N TYR A 66 -17.31 11.33 -6.83
CA TYR A 66 -16.27 12.18 -6.29
C TYR A 66 -16.65 13.65 -6.43
N ARG A 67 -16.32 14.43 -5.39
CA ARG A 67 -16.29 15.88 -5.45
C ARG A 67 -14.83 16.31 -5.64
N LEU A 68 -14.58 17.06 -6.72
CA LEU A 68 -13.24 17.50 -7.06
C LEU A 68 -13.17 19.02 -7.19
N ARG A 69 -12.06 19.60 -6.76
CA ARG A 69 -11.76 21.02 -6.91
C ARG A 69 -10.83 21.24 -8.10
N VAL A 70 -11.23 22.10 -9.03
CA VAL A 70 -10.41 22.52 -10.16
C VAL A 70 -9.23 23.33 -9.64
N THR A 71 -8.01 22.88 -9.90
CA THR A 71 -6.78 23.63 -9.60
C THR A 71 -6.29 24.36 -10.84
N GLU A 72 -6.44 23.75 -12.02
CA GLU A 72 -5.96 24.28 -13.29
C GLU A 72 -6.90 23.90 -14.43
N SER A 73 -7.14 24.82 -15.36
CA SER A 73 -7.92 24.57 -16.58
C SER A 73 -7.01 24.64 -17.81
N ILE A 74 -6.98 23.55 -18.58
CA ILE A 74 -6.27 23.46 -19.85
C ILE A 74 -7.25 23.73 -20.99
N LYS A 75 -8.46 23.18 -20.87
CA LYS A 75 -9.59 23.35 -21.79
C LYS A 75 -10.90 23.35 -21.00
N GLY A 76 -11.81 24.26 -21.35
CA GLY A 76 -13.10 24.40 -20.69
C GLY A 76 -13.23 25.73 -19.94
N ASP A 77 -14.42 25.99 -19.42
CA ASP A 77 -14.84 27.25 -18.80
C ASP A 77 -14.81 27.22 -17.26
N TYR A 78 -14.25 26.18 -16.65
CA TYR A 78 -14.11 26.08 -15.20
C TYR A 78 -12.97 26.98 -14.68
N LEU A 79 -13.30 27.82 -13.70
CA LEU A 79 -12.33 28.65 -13.00
C LEU A 79 -11.58 27.85 -11.92
N PRO A 80 -10.32 28.19 -11.59
CA PRO A 80 -9.67 27.66 -10.41
C PRO A 80 -10.55 27.79 -9.16
N ASN A 81 -10.51 26.78 -8.30
CA ASN A 81 -11.36 26.56 -7.13
C ASN A 81 -12.84 26.21 -7.39
N SER A 82 -13.28 26.12 -8.65
CA SER A 82 -14.60 25.58 -8.96
C SER A 82 -14.70 24.13 -8.49
N VAL A 83 -15.85 23.75 -7.94
CA VAL A 83 -16.12 22.37 -7.53
C VAL A 83 -16.91 21.68 -8.63
N VAL A 84 -16.43 20.51 -9.04
CA VAL A 84 -17.10 19.63 -10.00
C VAL A 84 -17.43 18.29 -9.35
N GLN A 85 -18.39 17.59 -9.92
CA GLN A 85 -18.76 16.24 -9.49
C GLN A 85 -18.62 15.28 -10.66
N ILE A 86 -18.07 14.10 -10.35
CA ILE A 86 -18.06 12.94 -11.22
C ILE A 86 -18.85 11.86 -10.52
N GLU A 87 -19.75 11.20 -11.24
CA GLU A 87 -20.50 10.05 -10.75
C GLU A 87 -19.87 8.78 -11.35
N LYS A 88 -19.62 7.79 -10.50
CA LYS A 88 -19.22 6.45 -10.92
C LYS A 88 -20.37 5.81 -11.71
N TRP A 89 -20.03 4.93 -12.63
CA TRP A 89 -21.00 4.01 -13.24
C TRP A 89 -21.46 2.92 -12.29
N GLU A 90 -20.70 2.70 -11.21
CA GLU A 90 -21.06 1.89 -10.05
C GLU A 90 -22.36 2.37 -9.39
N ARG A 91 -23.27 1.43 -9.09
CA ARG A 91 -24.54 1.70 -8.42
C ARG A 91 -24.99 0.52 -7.56
N SER A 92 -25.71 0.80 -6.48
CA SER A 92 -26.44 -0.23 -5.74
C SER A 92 -27.96 -0.07 -5.89
N ILE A 93 -28.70 -1.17 -5.85
CA ILE A 93 -30.17 -1.22 -5.80
C ILE A 93 -30.58 -2.20 -4.70
N GLY A 94 -30.89 -1.71 -3.51
CA GLY A 94 -31.03 -2.56 -2.33
C GLY A 94 -29.72 -3.29 -2.01
N GLU A 95 -29.75 -4.63 -1.94
CA GLU A 95 -28.55 -5.48 -1.75
C GLU A 95 -27.79 -5.77 -3.06
N LEU A 96 -28.37 -5.43 -4.22
CA LEU A 96 -27.73 -5.68 -5.51
C LEU A 96 -26.69 -4.61 -5.81
N HIS A 97 -25.48 -5.03 -6.17
CA HIS A 97 -24.38 -4.14 -6.51
C HIS A 97 -23.98 -4.30 -7.99
N ARG A 98 -23.89 -3.18 -8.72
CA ARG A 98 -23.43 -3.15 -10.10
C ARG A 98 -22.14 -2.37 -10.17
N ILE A 99 -21.06 -3.05 -10.50
CA ILE A 99 -19.73 -2.46 -10.75
C ILE A 99 -19.49 -2.47 -12.27
N MET A 100 -18.87 -1.42 -12.79
CA MET A 100 -18.39 -1.39 -14.17
C MET A 100 -16.87 -1.51 -14.16
N PHE A 101 -16.32 -2.50 -14.86
CA PHE A 101 -14.87 -2.61 -15.05
C PHE A 101 -14.37 -1.40 -15.84
N GLY A 102 -13.30 -0.77 -15.37
CA GLY A 102 -12.76 0.45 -15.94
C GLY A 102 -13.34 1.73 -15.34
N ASP A 103 -14.31 1.65 -14.43
CA ASP A 103 -14.87 2.85 -13.81
C ASP A 103 -13.79 3.71 -13.13
N ILE A 104 -14.12 4.99 -12.93
CA ILE A 104 -13.20 5.92 -12.29
C ILE A 104 -13.03 5.56 -10.80
N ASP A 105 -11.79 5.43 -10.36
CA ASP A 105 -11.39 5.11 -8.99
C ASP A 105 -10.33 6.12 -8.58
N LEU A 106 -10.65 7.03 -7.65
CA LEU A 106 -9.78 8.15 -7.27
C LEU A 106 -9.55 8.17 -5.77
N ASP A 107 -8.32 8.45 -5.36
CA ASP A 107 -7.95 8.65 -3.97
C ASP A 107 -8.24 10.08 -3.51
N VAL A 108 -8.85 10.20 -2.34
CA VAL A 108 -9.14 11.49 -1.71
C VAL A 108 -7.83 12.15 -1.30
N GLY A 109 -7.66 13.43 -1.64
CA GLY A 109 -6.44 14.19 -1.37
C GLY A 109 -5.50 14.28 -2.57
N GLN A 110 -5.66 13.40 -3.56
CA GLN A 110 -4.81 13.36 -4.75
C GLN A 110 -5.29 14.28 -5.87
N THR A 111 -4.37 14.62 -6.77
CA THR A 111 -4.61 15.54 -7.87
C THR A 111 -4.54 14.80 -9.19
N TYR A 112 -5.52 15.03 -10.07
CA TYR A 112 -5.68 14.28 -11.31
C TYR A 112 -5.83 15.20 -12.51
N LEU A 113 -5.21 14.85 -13.63
CA LEU A 113 -5.50 15.39 -14.95
C LEU A 113 -6.59 14.55 -15.62
N LEU A 114 -7.78 15.14 -15.82
CA LEU A 114 -8.93 14.47 -16.40
C LEU A 114 -9.32 15.04 -17.76
N PHE A 115 -9.58 14.13 -18.71
CA PHE A 115 -10.14 14.43 -20.04
C PHE A 115 -11.61 14.05 -20.06
N SER A 116 -12.49 15.03 -19.91
CA SER A 116 -13.90 14.80 -19.60
C SER A 116 -14.86 15.37 -20.65
N ALA A 117 -15.98 14.69 -20.83
CA ALA A 117 -17.17 15.20 -21.48
C ALA A 117 -18.12 15.79 -20.44
N ARG A 118 -18.93 16.77 -20.84
CA ARG A 118 -19.97 17.35 -19.99
C ARG A 118 -21.27 16.60 -20.19
N ARG A 119 -21.84 16.11 -19.09
CA ARG A 119 -23.17 15.51 -19.09
C ARG A 119 -24.25 16.60 -19.10
N PRO A 120 -25.46 16.31 -19.62
CA PRO A 120 -26.58 17.27 -19.63
C PRO A 120 -27.00 17.76 -18.23
N ASP A 121 -26.71 17.00 -17.18
CA ASP A 121 -26.97 17.34 -15.78
C ASP A 121 -25.88 18.22 -15.14
N GLY A 122 -24.84 18.58 -15.91
CA GLY A 122 -23.74 19.43 -15.47
C GLY A 122 -22.57 18.68 -14.83
N MET A 123 -22.67 17.36 -14.64
CA MET A 123 -21.56 16.53 -14.16
C MET A 123 -20.51 16.30 -15.25
N LEU A 124 -19.28 15.99 -14.83
CA LEU A 124 -18.22 15.57 -15.74
C LEU A 124 -18.15 14.05 -15.81
N GLN A 125 -17.77 13.55 -16.98
CA GLN A 125 -17.53 12.12 -17.21
C GLN A 125 -16.22 11.94 -18.01
N PRO A 126 -15.26 11.13 -17.53
CA PRO A 126 -14.09 10.77 -18.33
C PRO A 126 -14.45 10.13 -19.67
N ILE A 127 -13.76 10.53 -20.74
CA ILE A 127 -14.13 10.14 -22.12
C ILE A 127 -13.73 8.72 -22.50
N CYS A 128 -12.86 8.08 -21.71
CA CYS A 128 -12.59 6.65 -21.80
C CYS A 128 -12.38 6.08 -20.40
N PHE A 129 -13.38 6.23 -19.52
CA PHE A 129 -13.33 5.56 -18.23
C PHE A 129 -12.05 5.98 -17.46
N GLN A 130 -11.43 5.12 -16.65
CA GLN A 130 -10.16 5.45 -15.98
C GLN A 130 -8.90 5.43 -16.88
N TYR A 131 -9.00 4.97 -18.15
CA TYR A 131 -7.81 4.76 -18.99
C TYR A 131 -6.94 6.01 -19.19
N TYR A 132 -7.56 7.19 -19.33
CA TYR A 132 -6.86 8.46 -19.50
C TYR A 132 -6.82 9.32 -18.23
N VAL A 133 -7.07 8.73 -17.07
CA VAL A 133 -6.91 9.43 -15.80
C VAL A 133 -5.44 9.38 -15.42
N LEU A 134 -4.83 10.55 -15.23
CA LEU A 134 -3.45 10.66 -14.80
C LEU A 134 -3.38 11.34 -13.43
N GLU A 135 -2.68 10.76 -12.48
CA GLU A 135 -2.43 11.31 -11.15
C GLU A 135 -1.16 12.16 -11.12
N GLU A 136 -1.18 13.28 -10.41
CA GLU A 136 0.00 14.09 -10.15
C GLU A 136 0.82 13.43 -9.05
N MET A 137 2.03 13.01 -9.40
CA MET A 137 3.00 12.43 -8.49
C MET A 137 4.26 13.28 -8.48
N GLU A 138 5.04 13.19 -7.42
CA GLU A 138 6.40 13.72 -7.38
C GLU A 138 7.36 12.55 -7.22
N ILE A 139 8.10 12.23 -8.29
CA ILE A 139 9.03 11.10 -8.34
C ILE A 139 10.40 11.65 -8.66
N GLU A 140 11.42 11.35 -7.85
CA GLU A 140 12.80 11.85 -8.03
C GLU A 140 12.88 13.39 -8.14
N ASN A 141 12.02 14.11 -7.40
CA ASN A 141 11.83 15.57 -7.49
C ASN A 141 11.35 16.08 -8.85
N GLU A 142 10.88 15.20 -9.73
CA GLU A 142 10.15 15.55 -10.93
C GLU A 142 8.66 15.37 -10.67
N ARG A 143 7.89 16.46 -10.82
CA ARG A 143 6.43 16.34 -10.84
C ARG A 143 6.02 15.70 -12.15
N VAL A 144 5.24 14.64 -12.07
CA VAL A 144 4.82 13.85 -13.23
C VAL A 144 3.32 13.56 -13.21
N TRP A 145 2.78 13.27 -14.38
CA TRP A 145 1.47 12.66 -14.57
C TRP A 145 1.65 11.15 -14.76
N TYR A 146 1.11 10.38 -13.82
CA TYR A 146 1.18 8.92 -13.77
C TYR A 146 -0.18 8.30 -14.15
N PRO A 147 -0.28 7.42 -15.17
CA PRO A 147 -1.57 6.80 -15.55
C PRO A 147 -2.09 5.80 -14.51
N ILE A 148 -3.32 5.97 -14.00
CA ILE A 148 -3.85 5.14 -12.88
C ILE A 148 -4.62 3.88 -13.29
N HIS A 149 -4.60 3.50 -14.56
CA HIS A 149 -5.50 2.45 -15.05
C HIS A 149 -5.03 1.04 -14.63
N LYS A 150 -5.95 0.25 -14.06
CA LYS A 150 -5.69 -1.16 -13.72
C LYS A 150 -5.64 -2.02 -14.99
N ALA A 151 -4.60 -2.82 -15.16
CA ALA A 151 -4.30 -3.55 -16.39
C ALA A 151 -5.41 -4.51 -16.84
N ASP A 152 -6.18 -5.08 -15.91
CA ASP A 152 -7.22 -6.10 -16.18
C ASP A 152 -8.62 -5.53 -16.44
N GLU A 153 -8.80 -4.22 -16.29
CA GLU A 153 -10.12 -3.59 -16.38
C GLU A 153 -10.52 -3.19 -17.81
N PHE A 154 -9.55 -3.13 -18.73
CA PHE A 154 -9.76 -2.74 -20.11
C PHE A 154 -9.23 -3.76 -21.11
N HIS A 155 -10.04 -4.07 -22.13
CA HIS A 155 -9.52 -4.67 -23.35
C HIS A 155 -9.21 -3.57 -24.37
N LEU A 156 -7.94 -3.39 -24.72
CA LEU A 156 -7.56 -2.47 -25.79
C LEU A 156 -7.82 -3.12 -27.15
N SER A 157 -8.48 -2.41 -28.07
CA SER A 157 -8.66 -2.93 -29.43
C SER A 157 -7.33 -2.95 -30.19
N ASN A 158 -6.81 -4.15 -30.49
CA ASN A 158 -5.54 -4.37 -31.20
C ASN A 158 -5.58 -4.01 -32.71
N THR A 159 -6.67 -3.40 -33.19
CA THR A 159 -6.92 -3.21 -34.62
C THR A 159 -6.32 -1.93 -35.21
N LEU A 160 -5.74 -1.03 -34.39
CA LEU A 160 -5.31 0.30 -34.83
C LEU A 160 -4.07 0.82 -34.07
N GLN A 161 -3.31 1.70 -34.72
CA GLN A 161 -2.16 2.40 -34.13
C GLN A 161 -2.65 3.49 -33.16
N TYR A 162 -2.27 3.37 -31.90
CA TYR A 162 -2.41 4.40 -30.87
C TYR A 162 -1.07 4.56 -30.14
N GLU A 163 -0.88 5.72 -29.52
CA GLU A 163 0.28 6.00 -28.70
C GLU A 163 0.02 5.53 -27.25
N PRO A 164 0.77 4.53 -26.72
CA PRO A 164 0.58 4.05 -25.36
C PRO A 164 0.82 5.16 -24.33
N LEU A 165 0.11 5.10 -23.21
CA LEU A 165 0.36 5.98 -22.06
C LEU A 165 1.69 5.63 -21.39
N THR A 166 2.27 6.60 -20.70
CA THR A 166 3.52 6.49 -19.95
C THR A 166 3.54 7.59 -18.89
N ILE A 167 4.66 7.77 -18.21
CA ILE A 167 4.86 8.86 -17.27
C ILE A 167 5.21 10.14 -18.04
N TYR A 168 4.49 11.22 -17.77
CA TYR A 168 4.71 12.50 -18.43
C TYR A 168 5.19 13.55 -17.44
N ARG A 169 6.12 14.41 -17.82
CA ARG A 169 6.48 15.57 -17.00
C ARG A 169 5.29 16.50 -16.85
N ARG A 170 5.05 16.94 -15.61
CA ARG A 170 3.81 17.64 -15.22
C ARG A 170 3.59 18.90 -16.03
N ASP A 171 4.55 19.82 -15.99
CA ASP A 171 4.41 21.15 -16.59
C ASP A 171 4.51 21.11 -18.13
N GLU A 172 5.41 20.31 -18.67
CA GLU A 172 5.62 20.13 -20.11
C GLU A 172 4.40 19.50 -20.78
N LEU A 173 3.78 18.49 -20.16
CA LEU A 173 2.53 17.93 -20.70
C LEU A 173 1.44 19.00 -20.75
N LEU A 174 1.23 19.74 -19.67
CA LEU A 174 0.18 20.76 -19.62
C LEU A 174 0.43 21.89 -20.64
N ASP A 175 1.66 22.39 -20.78
CA ASP A 175 2.01 23.41 -21.78
C ASP A 175 1.86 22.88 -23.20
N HIS A 176 2.31 21.65 -23.49
CA HIS A 176 2.19 21.05 -24.81
C HIS A 176 0.73 20.77 -25.20
N LEU A 177 -0.10 20.37 -24.24
CA LEU A 177 -1.55 20.23 -24.45
C LEU A 177 -2.21 21.60 -24.75
N ARG A 178 -1.85 22.66 -24.04
CA ARG A 178 -2.32 24.04 -24.37
C ARG A 178 -1.87 24.48 -25.75
N GLY A 179 -0.62 24.19 -26.07
CA GLY A 179 -0.01 24.49 -27.35
C GLY A 179 -0.70 23.81 -28.52
N THR A 180 -0.96 22.51 -28.40
CA THR A 180 -1.67 21.73 -29.43
C THR A 180 -3.13 22.16 -29.57
N LEU A 181 -3.82 22.44 -28.46
CA LEU A 181 -5.21 22.91 -28.48
C LEU A 181 -5.39 24.31 -29.10
N SER A 182 -4.39 25.18 -28.92
CA SER A 182 -4.38 26.53 -29.52
C SER A 182 -3.84 26.56 -30.96
N GLY A 183 -3.31 25.44 -31.46
CA GLY A 183 -2.63 25.37 -32.76
C GLY A 183 -1.22 25.97 -32.77
N ARG A 184 -0.65 26.30 -31.59
CA ARG A 184 0.73 26.75 -31.42
C ARG A 184 1.73 25.62 -31.72
N ASP A 185 1.41 24.40 -31.29
CA ASP A 185 2.31 23.25 -31.37
C ASP A 185 1.69 22.07 -32.13
N ILE A 186 2.56 21.25 -32.73
CA ILE A 186 2.22 19.93 -33.24
C ILE A 186 2.55 18.92 -32.15
N TRP A 187 1.64 17.95 -31.91
CA TRP A 187 1.84 16.92 -30.90
C TRP A 187 3.13 16.13 -31.15
N ASP A 188 3.87 15.91 -30.08
CA ASP A 188 5.15 15.22 -30.05
C ASP A 188 5.35 14.71 -28.61
N LYS A 189 5.16 13.40 -28.43
CA LYS A 189 5.27 12.75 -27.12
C LYS A 189 6.66 12.88 -26.52
N THR A 190 7.72 12.93 -27.33
CA THR A 190 9.10 12.99 -26.81
C THR A 190 9.38 14.26 -25.99
N LYS A 191 8.61 15.33 -26.21
CA LYS A 191 8.72 16.58 -25.47
C LYS A 191 8.10 16.54 -24.07
N VAL A 192 7.26 15.54 -23.80
CA VAL A 192 6.45 15.49 -22.58
C VAL A 192 6.70 14.23 -21.74
N VAL A 193 7.34 13.19 -22.29
CA VAL A 193 7.65 11.96 -21.55
C VAL A 193 8.76 12.22 -20.54
N SER A 194 8.53 11.79 -19.30
CA SER A 194 9.53 11.81 -18.22
C SER A 194 10.59 10.73 -18.46
N THR A 195 11.82 11.00 -18.00
CA THR A 195 12.92 10.03 -18.00
C THR A 195 13.05 9.29 -16.67
N VAL A 196 12.15 9.54 -15.72
CA VAL A 196 12.09 8.82 -14.45
C VAL A 196 11.92 7.34 -14.76
N GLU A 197 12.95 6.57 -14.40
CA GLU A 197 12.91 5.11 -14.37
C GLU A 197 12.43 4.72 -12.98
N THR A 198 11.19 4.29 -12.86
CA THR A 198 10.78 3.58 -11.65
C THR A 198 11.49 2.22 -11.67
N GLU A 199 12.34 1.94 -10.67
CA GLU A 199 12.49 0.55 -10.23
C GLU A 199 11.07 0.03 -10.01
N ILE A 200 10.66 -0.93 -10.83
CA ILE A 200 9.27 -1.38 -10.91
C ILE A 200 8.93 -2.07 -9.58
N LYS A 201 8.34 -1.32 -8.65
CA LYS A 201 7.27 -1.79 -7.75
C LYS A 201 5.93 -1.35 -8.36
N GLU A 202 5.64 -1.83 -9.56
CA GLU A 202 4.28 -1.94 -10.07
C GLU A 202 3.86 -3.39 -9.90
N GLY A 203 2.68 -3.61 -9.34
CA GLY A 203 1.97 -4.86 -9.49
C GLY A 203 1.72 -5.10 -10.98
N ASN A 204 2.64 -5.82 -11.63
CA ASN A 204 2.27 -6.69 -12.73
C ASN A 204 1.21 -7.63 -12.17
N SER A 205 0.06 -7.74 -12.84
CA SER A 205 -0.77 -8.93 -12.74
C SER A 205 0.17 -10.14 -12.91
N ARG A 206 0.46 -10.87 -11.83
CA ARG A 206 1.35 -12.01 -11.91
C ARG A 206 0.47 -13.13 -12.39
N ALA A 207 0.39 -13.40 -13.69
CA ALA A 207 -0.31 -14.60 -14.14
C ALA A 207 0.19 -15.79 -13.31
N ALA A 208 -0.73 -16.52 -12.68
CA ALA A 208 -0.37 -17.66 -11.85
C ALA A 208 0.60 -18.56 -12.63
N PRO A 209 1.69 -19.05 -12.01
CA PRO A 209 2.62 -19.93 -12.71
C PRO A 209 1.84 -21.09 -13.34
N GLY A 210 2.13 -21.42 -14.60
CA GLY A 210 1.27 -22.30 -15.40
C GLY A 210 1.12 -23.73 -14.86
N HIS A 211 1.97 -24.14 -13.90
CA HIS A 211 1.87 -25.41 -13.20
C HIS A 211 1.02 -25.37 -11.92
N CYS A 212 0.64 -24.18 -11.45
CA CYS A 212 -0.16 -24.01 -10.25
C CYS A 212 -1.64 -24.28 -10.53
N THR A 213 -2.22 -25.13 -9.70
CA THR A 213 -3.66 -25.39 -9.65
C THR A 213 -4.20 -24.83 -8.34
N PHE A 214 -5.42 -24.32 -8.33
CA PHE A 214 -6.10 -23.83 -7.13
C PHE A 214 -7.43 -24.57 -6.93
N ILE A 215 -7.85 -24.74 -5.69
CA ILE A 215 -9.16 -25.31 -5.36
C ILE A 215 -10.23 -24.28 -5.72
N GLY A 216 -11.28 -24.72 -6.42
CA GLY A 216 -12.37 -23.84 -6.82
C GLY A 216 -13.34 -24.50 -7.81
N SER A 217 -14.58 -24.03 -7.81
CA SER A 217 -15.55 -24.31 -8.87
C SER A 217 -16.04 -22.96 -9.42
N GLY A 218 -15.44 -22.52 -10.54
CA GLY A 218 -15.65 -21.20 -11.12
C GLY A 218 -14.72 -20.11 -10.55
N SER A 219 -14.60 -20.02 -9.22
CA SER A 219 -13.66 -19.12 -8.51
C SER A 219 -12.78 -19.89 -7.54
N ASN A 220 -11.54 -19.43 -7.38
CA ASN A 220 -10.54 -20.04 -6.50
C ASN A 220 -10.69 -19.56 -5.05
N TYR A 221 -10.18 -20.31 -4.07
CA TYR A 221 -10.19 -19.89 -2.66
C TYR A 221 -8.86 -19.27 -2.22
N ARG A 222 -8.93 -18.18 -1.44
CA ARG A 222 -7.77 -17.49 -0.86
C ARG A 222 -8.13 -16.89 0.50
N TRP A 223 -7.25 -16.98 1.48
CA TRP A 223 -7.44 -16.30 2.76
C TRP A 223 -7.03 -14.82 2.65
N LEU A 224 -7.79 -13.92 3.27
CA LEU A 224 -7.42 -12.50 3.37
C LEU A 224 -6.40 -12.29 4.49
N SER A 225 -5.57 -11.24 4.39
CA SER A 225 -4.68 -10.78 5.49
C SER A 225 -3.87 -11.90 6.17
N PHE A 226 -3.39 -12.89 5.41
CA PHE A 226 -2.64 -14.03 5.97
C PHE A 226 -1.47 -13.59 6.84
N PRO A 227 -0.64 -12.60 6.45
CA PRO A 227 0.47 -12.21 7.29
C PRO A 227 0.05 -11.58 8.63
N ASP A 228 -1.09 -10.87 8.67
CA ASP A 228 -1.57 -10.15 9.86
C ASP A 228 -2.55 -10.96 10.71
N GLN A 229 -3.11 -12.05 10.16
CA GLN A 229 -4.13 -12.86 10.81
C GLN A 229 -3.77 -14.35 10.77
N VAL A 230 -3.47 -14.85 11.96
CA VAL A 230 -3.12 -16.23 12.22
C VAL A 230 -4.24 -17.18 11.78
N LEU A 231 -3.88 -18.24 11.05
CA LEU A 231 -4.75 -19.39 10.79
C LEU A 231 -4.40 -20.49 11.80
N ASN A 232 -5.26 -20.71 12.79
CA ASN A 232 -4.98 -21.69 13.84
C ASN A 232 -5.37 -23.10 13.39
N VAL A 233 -4.45 -24.06 13.48
CA VAL A 233 -4.71 -25.48 13.19
C VAL A 233 -4.95 -26.21 14.50
N HIS A 234 -6.13 -26.82 14.62
CA HIS A 234 -6.54 -27.63 15.75
C HIS A 234 -6.66 -29.09 15.33
N TYR A 235 -6.35 -30.03 16.22
CA TYR A 235 -6.41 -31.46 15.93
C TYR A 235 -7.17 -32.24 17.00
N GLU A 236 -7.83 -33.32 16.60
CA GLU A 236 -8.71 -34.06 17.50
C GLU A 236 -7.92 -34.72 18.64
N ALA A 237 -8.35 -34.51 19.89
CA ALA A 237 -7.65 -35.00 21.08
C ALA A 237 -7.58 -36.53 21.19
N SER A 238 -8.43 -37.27 20.48
CA SER A 238 -8.37 -38.74 20.38
C SER A 238 -7.14 -39.22 19.60
N GLY A 239 -6.64 -38.42 18.65
CA GLY A 239 -5.55 -38.80 17.76
C GLY A 239 -5.93 -39.88 16.74
N ASP A 240 -4.93 -40.35 15.99
CA ASP A 240 -5.07 -41.50 15.10
C ASP A 240 -4.85 -42.80 15.90
N ASP A 241 -5.75 -43.76 15.71
CA ASP A 241 -5.83 -45.01 16.50
C ASP A 241 -4.53 -45.83 16.47
N PHE A 242 -3.75 -45.68 15.39
CA PHE A 242 -2.53 -46.44 15.14
C PHE A 242 -1.30 -45.54 15.05
N CYS A 243 -1.43 -44.24 15.33
CA CYS A 243 -0.31 -43.31 15.34
C CYS A 243 -0.20 -42.48 16.62
N ALA A 244 0.57 -42.99 17.58
CA ALA A 244 0.88 -42.31 18.83
C ALA A 244 1.58 -40.94 18.65
N ASN A 245 2.22 -40.73 17.48
CA ASN A 245 2.95 -39.50 17.16
C ASN A 245 2.12 -38.51 16.31
N ALA A 246 0.83 -38.78 16.05
CA ALA A 246 0.00 -37.98 15.15
C ALA A 246 0.07 -36.46 15.44
N PHE A 247 0.04 -36.06 16.72
CA PHE A 247 0.13 -34.65 17.12
C PHE A 247 1.47 -34.02 16.75
N SER A 248 2.57 -34.75 16.97
CA SER A 248 3.90 -34.29 16.59
C SER A 248 4.03 -34.14 15.07
N TYR A 249 3.32 -34.93 14.29
CA TYR A 249 3.28 -34.80 12.84
C TYR A 249 2.43 -33.63 12.36
N VAL A 250 1.34 -33.28 13.06
CA VAL A 250 0.60 -32.03 12.78
C VAL A 250 1.49 -30.82 13.06
N GLN A 251 2.18 -30.81 14.20
CA GLN A 251 3.15 -29.75 14.54
C GLN A 251 4.30 -29.68 13.53
N GLN A 252 4.83 -30.83 13.11
CA GLN A 252 5.83 -30.89 12.06
C GLN A 252 5.30 -30.30 10.75
N ALA A 253 4.07 -30.62 10.35
CA ALA A 253 3.47 -30.09 9.14
C ALA A 253 3.28 -28.56 9.21
N ILE A 254 2.79 -28.03 10.34
CA ILE A 254 2.70 -26.58 10.56
C ILE A 254 4.08 -25.91 10.43
N ASN A 255 5.10 -26.51 11.05
CA ASN A 255 6.48 -26.01 10.95
C ASN A 255 7.02 -26.08 9.52
N ASN A 256 6.76 -27.17 8.79
CA ASN A 256 7.17 -27.30 7.39
C ASN A 256 6.55 -26.17 6.54
N LEU A 257 5.25 -25.91 6.72
CA LEU A 257 4.55 -24.85 5.99
C LEU A 257 5.14 -23.47 6.32
N ASN A 258 5.25 -23.10 7.60
CA ASN A 258 5.78 -21.78 7.97
C ASN A 258 7.25 -21.58 7.57
N ASN A 259 8.06 -22.65 7.59
CA ASN A 259 9.48 -22.56 7.20
C ASN A 259 9.67 -22.42 5.69
N SER A 260 8.78 -22.98 4.89
CA SER A 260 8.89 -22.97 3.42
C SER A 260 8.09 -21.84 2.77
N TYR A 261 6.93 -21.48 3.34
CA TYR A 261 6.03 -20.48 2.80
C TYR A 261 6.06 -19.24 3.67
N LEU A 262 6.77 -18.22 3.21
CA LEU A 262 7.07 -17.03 4.05
C LEU A 262 5.91 -16.03 4.12
N GLY A 263 4.93 -16.13 3.23
CA GLY A 263 3.76 -15.24 3.19
C GLY A 263 2.57 -15.70 4.02
N ILE A 264 2.71 -16.82 4.73
CA ILE A 264 1.66 -17.38 5.57
C ILE A 264 2.02 -17.24 7.06
N ASN A 265 0.99 -17.37 7.89
CA ASN A 265 1.00 -17.25 9.34
C ASN A 265 0.05 -18.30 9.93
N ILE A 266 0.53 -19.53 10.07
CA ILE A 266 -0.23 -20.66 10.62
C ILE A 266 0.31 -20.97 12.01
N SER A 267 -0.57 -21.30 12.96
CA SER A 267 -0.17 -21.66 14.32
C SER A 267 -0.74 -23.00 14.76
N ASP A 268 -0.09 -23.61 15.74
CA ASP A 268 -0.65 -24.71 16.51
C ASP A 268 -1.71 -24.15 17.48
N GLY A 269 -2.98 -24.43 17.19
CA GLY A 269 -4.12 -24.08 18.04
C GLY A 269 -4.37 -25.07 19.18
N GLY A 270 -3.67 -26.21 19.18
CA GLY A 270 -3.79 -27.28 20.16
C GLY A 270 -4.88 -28.30 19.82
N THR A 271 -5.23 -29.10 20.82
CA THR A 271 -6.23 -30.15 20.66
C THR A 271 -7.63 -29.65 20.92
N PHE A 272 -8.61 -30.20 20.20
CA PHE A 272 -10.04 -29.98 20.47
C PHE A 272 -10.75 -31.29 20.85
N SER A 273 -11.94 -31.16 21.45
CA SER A 273 -12.81 -32.28 21.82
C SER A 273 -14.27 -31.88 21.68
N GLY A 274 -15.17 -32.88 21.63
CA GLY A 274 -16.61 -32.64 21.63
C GLY A 274 -17.19 -32.22 20.27
N PHE A 275 -16.42 -32.34 19.19
CA PHE A 275 -16.97 -32.26 17.84
C PHE A 275 -17.45 -33.65 17.42
N THR A 276 -18.68 -33.75 16.94
CA THR A 276 -19.20 -34.95 16.27
C THR A 276 -19.79 -34.51 14.94
N PRO A 277 -19.20 -34.93 13.80
CA PRO A 277 -19.62 -34.46 12.50
C PRO A 277 -21.01 -34.98 12.11
N ILE A 278 -21.81 -34.14 11.47
CA ILE A 278 -23.08 -34.52 10.84
C ILE A 278 -22.80 -34.88 9.38
N CYS A 279 -22.63 -36.18 9.13
CA CYS A 279 -22.09 -36.79 7.91
C CYS A 279 -23.02 -36.79 6.68
N GLY A 280 -23.71 -35.68 6.41
CA GLY A 280 -24.69 -35.53 5.31
C GLY A 280 -24.13 -35.57 3.89
N GLY A 281 -23.27 -36.54 3.56
CA GLY A 281 -22.61 -36.71 2.26
C GLY A 281 -21.32 -35.91 2.09
N SER A 282 -20.71 -35.46 3.19
CA SER A 282 -19.49 -34.65 3.23
C SER A 282 -18.49 -35.25 4.23
N ASN A 283 -17.21 -35.31 3.88
CA ASN A 283 -16.17 -36.00 4.66
C ASN A 283 -15.88 -35.38 6.04
N GLN A 284 -16.20 -34.10 6.24
CA GLN A 284 -15.85 -33.27 7.40
C GLN A 284 -17.05 -32.91 8.30
N GLY A 285 -18.26 -33.33 7.90
CA GLY A 285 -19.51 -32.97 8.56
C GLY A 285 -20.03 -31.55 8.25
N THR A 286 -21.35 -31.44 8.05
CA THR A 286 -22.03 -30.18 7.68
C THR A 286 -22.08 -29.14 8.80
N ASN A 287 -21.86 -29.56 10.05
CA ASN A 287 -21.84 -28.72 11.25
C ASN A 287 -20.46 -28.15 11.60
N LEU A 288 -19.41 -28.44 10.81
CA LEU A 288 -18.05 -27.97 11.09
C LEU A 288 -17.95 -26.44 11.26
N PRO A 289 -18.49 -25.60 10.34
CA PRO A 289 -18.41 -24.15 10.50
C PRO A 289 -19.07 -23.66 11.80
N ALA A 290 -20.23 -24.21 12.14
CA ALA A 290 -20.96 -23.86 13.35
C ALA A 290 -20.21 -24.27 14.63
N PHE A 291 -19.55 -25.43 14.62
CA PHE A 291 -18.71 -25.86 15.74
C PHE A 291 -17.52 -24.90 15.93
N ILE A 292 -16.77 -24.59 14.87
CA ILE A 292 -15.64 -23.68 14.92
C ILE A 292 -16.04 -22.32 15.51
N THR A 293 -17.09 -21.70 14.93
CA THR A 293 -17.57 -20.40 15.41
C THR A 293 -18.05 -20.47 16.87
N SER A 294 -18.59 -21.60 17.33
CA SER A 294 -18.99 -21.77 18.73
C SER A 294 -17.82 -21.89 19.70
N GLN A 295 -16.69 -22.45 19.27
CA GLN A 295 -15.53 -22.67 20.12
C GLN A 295 -14.65 -21.42 20.25
N TRP A 296 -14.42 -20.72 19.13
CA TRP A 296 -13.43 -19.63 19.09
C TRP A 296 -14.02 -18.26 18.74
N GLY A 297 -15.30 -18.19 18.38
CA GLY A 297 -16.01 -16.92 18.18
C GLY A 297 -15.74 -16.24 16.85
N ASP A 298 -14.91 -16.82 15.98
CA ASP A 298 -14.58 -16.27 14.67
C ASP A 298 -14.50 -17.37 13.58
N SER A 299 -13.96 -16.97 12.43
CA SER A 299 -13.53 -17.81 11.32
C SER A 299 -12.01 -17.68 11.19
N ARG A 300 -11.33 -18.61 10.52
CA ARG A 300 -9.85 -18.83 10.45
C ARG A 300 -9.32 -19.90 11.41
N HIS A 301 -9.97 -21.05 11.35
CA HIS A 301 -9.50 -22.27 11.98
C HIS A 301 -9.49 -23.41 10.99
N VAL A 302 -8.49 -24.29 11.12
CA VAL A 302 -8.42 -25.58 10.44
C VAL A 302 -8.63 -26.67 11.48
N LEU A 303 -9.52 -27.62 11.21
CA LEU A 303 -9.69 -28.81 12.05
C LEU A 303 -9.12 -30.04 11.35
N VAL A 304 -8.18 -30.71 12.00
CA VAL A 304 -7.66 -32.03 11.62
C VAL A 304 -8.41 -33.09 12.41
N GLN A 305 -9.14 -33.93 11.68
CA GLN A 305 -9.89 -35.07 12.21
C GLN A 305 -9.19 -36.37 11.81
N PHE A 306 -9.12 -37.32 12.72
CA PHE A 306 -8.49 -38.62 12.47
C PHE A 306 -9.54 -39.72 12.34
N ASN A 307 -9.17 -40.80 11.67
CA ASN A 307 -9.99 -42.02 11.54
C ASN A 307 -11.39 -41.74 10.94
N ASP A 308 -11.42 -40.97 9.84
CA ASP A 308 -12.60 -40.65 9.02
C ASP A 308 -13.96 -40.89 9.70
N PRO A 309 -14.37 -40.04 10.65
CA PRO A 309 -15.53 -40.29 11.51
C PRO A 309 -16.88 -40.36 10.78
N CYS A 310 -16.89 -40.05 9.48
CA CYS A 310 -18.06 -40.13 8.62
C CYS A 310 -18.08 -41.35 7.69
N ASP A 311 -17.04 -42.18 7.70
CA ASP A 311 -16.83 -43.28 6.74
C ASP A 311 -17.10 -42.84 5.30
N ALA A 312 -16.63 -41.64 4.97
CA ALA A 312 -16.87 -40.98 3.69
C ALA A 312 -15.76 -41.27 2.66
N ILE A 313 -14.60 -41.71 3.15
CA ILE A 313 -13.43 -42.15 2.39
C ILE A 313 -13.40 -43.68 2.48
N GLU A 314 -13.15 -44.36 1.36
CA GLU A 314 -13.01 -45.83 1.37
C GLU A 314 -11.75 -46.23 2.14
N ASP A 315 -11.88 -47.19 3.06
CA ASP A 315 -10.77 -47.71 3.86
C ASP A 315 -9.61 -48.19 2.98
N LEU A 316 -8.38 -48.09 3.52
CA LEU A 316 -7.19 -48.57 2.81
C LEU A 316 -7.20 -50.10 2.64
N ASP A 317 -6.88 -50.57 1.43
CA ASP A 317 -6.59 -51.99 1.16
C ASP A 317 -5.09 -52.18 1.01
N GLY A 318 -4.46 -52.89 1.94
CA GLY A 318 -3.02 -53.16 1.89
C GLY A 318 -2.14 -51.89 1.94
N CYS A 319 -2.60 -50.83 2.60
CA CYS A 319 -2.00 -49.49 2.62
C CYS A 319 -2.06 -48.72 1.30
N GLU A 320 -2.93 -49.14 0.37
CA GLU A 320 -3.25 -48.42 -0.86
C GLU A 320 -4.66 -47.81 -0.75
N GLY A 321 -4.85 -46.62 -1.30
CA GLY A 321 -6.12 -45.89 -1.26
C GLY A 321 -5.93 -44.39 -1.00
N VAL A 322 -7.03 -43.69 -0.72
CA VAL A 322 -7.01 -42.27 -0.35
C VAL A 322 -6.54 -42.15 1.10
N LEU A 323 -5.42 -41.48 1.33
CA LEU A 323 -4.82 -41.37 2.67
C LEU A 323 -5.52 -40.32 3.53
N ALA A 324 -5.85 -39.17 2.93
CA ALA A 324 -6.51 -38.08 3.62
C ALA A 324 -7.15 -37.14 2.60
N VAL A 325 -7.97 -36.21 3.09
CA VAL A 325 -8.57 -35.15 2.28
C VAL A 325 -8.52 -33.82 3.05
N GLY A 326 -7.85 -32.83 2.46
CA GLY A 326 -7.80 -31.45 2.91
C GLY A 326 -8.66 -30.53 2.07
N GLY A 327 -9.08 -29.40 2.65
CA GLY A 327 -9.80 -28.37 1.93
C GLY A 327 -10.25 -27.21 2.80
N LEU A 328 -11.08 -26.35 2.23
CA LEU A 328 -11.61 -25.17 2.91
C LEU A 328 -13.00 -24.77 2.42
N TYR A 329 -13.72 -24.11 3.31
CA TYR A 329 -14.92 -23.35 3.04
C TYR A 329 -14.56 -21.88 2.83
N GLY A 330 -15.28 -21.22 1.93
CA GLY A 330 -15.20 -19.78 1.75
C GLY A 330 -16.46 -19.05 2.20
N SER A 331 -16.30 -17.78 2.53
CA SER A 331 -17.38 -16.86 2.87
C SER A 331 -17.16 -15.53 2.15
N GLY A 332 -18.13 -15.12 1.32
CA GLY A 332 -17.98 -13.95 0.47
C GLY A 332 -16.86 -14.10 -0.58
N THR A 333 -16.53 -13.00 -1.23
CA THR A 333 -15.52 -12.93 -2.29
C THR A 333 -14.68 -11.68 -2.18
N HIS A 334 -13.44 -11.73 -2.63
CA HIS A 334 -12.54 -10.58 -2.79
C HIS A 334 -11.85 -10.63 -4.15
N SER A 335 -11.21 -9.52 -4.54
CA SER A 335 -10.40 -9.46 -5.76
C SER A 335 -8.95 -9.80 -5.45
N TYR A 336 -8.35 -10.67 -6.26
CA TYR A 336 -6.91 -10.97 -6.24
C TYR A 336 -6.43 -11.20 -7.66
N ASP A 337 -5.38 -10.47 -8.08
CA ASP A 337 -4.79 -10.57 -9.42
C ASP A 337 -5.84 -10.45 -10.55
N GLY A 338 -6.70 -9.43 -10.46
CA GLY A 338 -7.75 -9.18 -11.45
C GLY A 338 -8.92 -10.18 -11.47
N ALA A 339 -8.87 -11.25 -10.66
CA ALA A 339 -9.89 -12.28 -10.57
C ALA A 339 -10.67 -12.22 -9.24
N SER A 340 -11.90 -12.74 -9.24
CA SER A 340 -12.69 -12.90 -8.02
C SER A 340 -12.39 -14.24 -7.36
N TRP A 341 -11.95 -14.20 -6.10
CA TRP A 341 -11.64 -15.34 -5.26
C TRP A 341 -12.63 -15.43 -4.10
N TYR A 342 -12.99 -16.63 -3.69
CA TYR A 342 -13.71 -16.86 -2.44
C TYR A 342 -12.77 -16.59 -1.26
N SER A 343 -13.21 -15.80 -0.29
CA SER A 343 -12.42 -15.57 0.93
C SER A 343 -12.49 -16.80 1.81
N GLY A 344 -11.34 -17.41 2.14
CA GLY A 344 -11.27 -18.54 3.06
C GLY A 344 -11.89 -18.21 4.43
N ALA A 345 -12.61 -19.18 5.01
CA ALA A 345 -13.29 -19.03 6.29
C ALA A 345 -13.01 -20.18 7.27
N PHE A 346 -13.08 -21.44 6.80
CA PHE A 346 -12.87 -22.61 7.65
C PHE A 346 -12.10 -23.68 6.89
N GLY A 347 -10.99 -24.19 7.43
CA GLY A 347 -10.24 -25.30 6.84
C GLY A 347 -10.57 -26.64 7.49
N TYR A 348 -10.33 -27.73 6.78
CA TYR A 348 -10.43 -29.06 7.33
C TYR A 348 -9.39 -29.99 6.71
N VAL A 349 -8.98 -30.99 7.50
CA VAL A 349 -8.24 -32.17 7.05
C VAL A 349 -8.88 -33.37 7.71
N VAL A 350 -9.19 -34.41 6.92
CA VAL A 350 -9.70 -35.69 7.42
C VAL A 350 -8.72 -36.78 7.03
N VAL A 351 -8.11 -37.42 8.03
CA VAL A 351 -7.21 -38.56 7.84
C VAL A 351 -8.04 -39.84 7.80
N ASN A 352 -7.84 -40.67 6.77
CA ASN A 352 -8.60 -41.89 6.56
C ASN A 352 -8.32 -42.97 7.62
N ASN A 353 -9.22 -43.93 7.74
CA ASN A 353 -9.08 -45.11 8.57
C ASN A 353 -7.82 -45.91 8.22
N GLY A 354 -7.07 -46.32 9.25
CA GLY A 354 -5.92 -47.22 9.12
C GLY A 354 -4.62 -46.58 8.60
N VAL A 355 -4.62 -45.27 8.31
CA VAL A 355 -3.42 -44.56 7.82
C VAL A 355 -2.27 -44.63 8.82
N GLY A 356 -2.53 -44.40 10.12
CA GLY A 356 -1.51 -44.54 11.15
C GLY A 356 -0.82 -45.91 11.16
N ALA A 357 -1.57 -47.00 10.91
CA ALA A 357 -1.02 -48.35 10.87
C ALA A 357 -0.05 -48.53 9.70
N CYS A 358 -0.27 -47.81 8.61
CA CYS A 358 0.51 -47.91 7.38
C CYS A 358 1.75 -47.02 7.36
N MET A 359 1.71 -45.82 7.95
CA MET A 359 2.77 -44.82 7.73
C MET A 359 3.24 -44.01 8.93
N CYS A 360 2.79 -44.30 10.15
CA CYS A 360 3.18 -43.53 11.34
C CYS A 360 4.69 -43.51 11.66
N SER A 361 5.54 -44.34 11.04
CA SER A 361 6.95 -44.47 11.43
C SER A 361 7.99 -43.73 10.58
N ASN A 362 7.63 -43.07 9.46
CA ASN A 362 8.60 -42.79 8.38
C ASN A 362 8.69 -41.33 7.88
N GLU A 363 8.33 -40.32 8.66
CA GLU A 363 8.21 -38.89 8.24
C GLU A 363 7.14 -38.65 7.16
N THR A 364 6.77 -39.67 6.38
CA THR A 364 5.74 -39.64 5.33
C THR A 364 4.37 -39.25 5.88
N TYR A 365 4.02 -39.64 7.11
CA TYR A 365 2.77 -39.19 7.76
C TYR A 365 2.75 -37.67 7.93
N GLY A 366 3.86 -37.06 8.36
CA GLY A 366 4.00 -35.61 8.46
C GLY A 366 4.01 -34.91 7.10
N LEU A 367 4.60 -35.52 6.07
CA LEU A 367 4.57 -34.99 4.70
C LEU A 367 3.17 -35.08 4.07
N MET A 368 2.39 -36.12 4.39
CA MET A 368 0.97 -36.23 4.04
C MET A 368 0.16 -35.13 4.71
N LEU A 369 0.33 -34.91 6.02
CA LEU A 369 -0.32 -33.79 6.68
C LEU A 369 0.12 -32.43 6.12
N THR A 370 1.38 -32.29 5.71
CA THR A 370 1.89 -31.06 5.05
C THR A 370 1.15 -30.83 3.72
N HIS A 371 0.96 -31.89 2.93
CA HIS A 371 0.19 -31.85 1.68
C HIS A 371 -1.26 -31.43 1.92
N GLU A 372 -1.96 -32.12 2.82
CA GLU A 372 -3.38 -31.86 3.08
C GLU A 372 -3.60 -30.48 3.71
N LEU A 373 -2.71 -30.03 4.59
CA LEU A 373 -2.78 -28.67 5.14
C LEU A 373 -2.53 -27.62 4.05
N THR A 374 -1.71 -27.90 3.04
CA THR A 374 -1.52 -26.97 1.90
C THR A 374 -2.81 -26.81 1.08
N HIS A 375 -3.66 -27.85 0.97
CA HIS A 375 -5.01 -27.69 0.40
C HIS A 375 -5.89 -26.71 1.19
N THR A 376 -5.72 -26.61 2.51
CA THR A 376 -6.46 -25.64 3.33
C THR A 376 -6.10 -24.20 2.99
N LEU A 377 -4.98 -23.96 2.31
CA LEU A 377 -4.56 -22.63 1.82
C LEU A 377 -5.16 -22.29 0.44
N GLY A 378 -5.92 -23.20 -0.17
CA GLY A 378 -6.57 -23.01 -1.47
C GLY A 378 -5.78 -23.55 -2.67
N LEU A 379 -4.69 -24.27 -2.45
CA LEU A 379 -3.87 -24.85 -3.52
C LEU A 379 -4.45 -26.20 -3.94
N GLY A 380 -4.45 -26.48 -5.25
CA GLY A 380 -4.81 -27.77 -5.83
C GLY A 380 -3.56 -28.60 -6.17
N HIS A 381 -3.76 -29.76 -6.79
CA HIS A 381 -2.66 -30.63 -7.17
C HIS A 381 -1.80 -30.04 -8.30
N ILE A 382 -0.48 -30.17 -8.15
CA ILE A 382 0.50 -29.91 -9.21
C ILE A 382 0.73 -31.21 -10.00
N SER A 383 0.68 -31.13 -11.33
CA SER A 383 0.88 -32.29 -12.20
C SER A 383 2.28 -32.89 -11.99
N SER A 384 2.36 -34.22 -11.91
CA SER A 384 3.64 -34.94 -11.90
C SER A 384 4.49 -34.70 -13.16
N ALA A 385 3.88 -34.23 -14.25
CA ALA A 385 4.59 -33.83 -15.46
C ALA A 385 5.37 -32.51 -15.30
N SER A 386 5.00 -31.67 -14.33
CA SER A 386 5.67 -30.40 -14.04
C SER A 386 6.97 -30.59 -13.24
N GLY A 387 7.05 -31.66 -12.46
CA GLY A 387 8.22 -31.99 -11.64
C GLY A 387 7.85 -32.59 -10.29
N ALA A 388 8.84 -32.67 -9.40
CA ALA A 388 8.63 -33.06 -8.01
C ALA A 388 8.07 -31.86 -7.24
N ALA A 389 6.97 -32.09 -6.53
CA ALA A 389 6.27 -31.11 -5.71
C ALA A 389 5.60 -31.88 -4.57
N ASN A 390 5.51 -31.30 -3.38
CA ASN A 390 4.72 -31.86 -2.30
C ASN A 390 3.26 -32.00 -2.76
N MET A 391 2.71 -31.02 -3.50
CA MET A 391 1.35 -31.01 -4.06
C MET A 391 1.11 -31.96 -5.24
N ASN A 392 2.02 -32.89 -5.52
CA ASN A 392 1.80 -33.94 -6.51
C ASN A 392 0.75 -34.96 -5.99
N PRO A 393 -0.21 -35.41 -6.81
CA PRO A 393 -1.22 -36.39 -6.38
C PRO A 393 -0.63 -37.76 -6.00
N LEU A 394 0.61 -38.04 -6.39
CA LEU A 394 1.37 -39.25 -6.01
C LEU A 394 2.33 -38.96 -4.85
N CYS A 395 1.90 -38.10 -3.93
CA CYS A 395 2.64 -37.66 -2.76
C CYS A 395 3.34 -38.83 -2.00
N CYS A 396 4.27 -38.58 -1.08
CA CYS A 396 4.54 -37.32 -0.43
C CYS A 396 6.04 -37.08 -0.31
N THR A 397 6.48 -35.94 -0.85
CA THR A 397 7.87 -35.45 -0.74
C THR A 397 7.90 -34.19 0.11
N ASN A 398 9.09 -33.71 0.49
CA ASN A 398 9.23 -32.37 1.07
C ASN A 398 8.69 -31.29 0.11
N ILE A 399 8.27 -30.15 0.67
CA ILE A 399 7.97 -28.93 -0.09
C ILE A 399 9.16 -28.61 -1.01
N GLN A 400 8.87 -28.29 -2.27
CA GLN A 400 9.85 -27.92 -3.29
C GLN A 400 9.54 -26.54 -3.85
N SER A 401 10.44 -26.02 -4.68
CA SER A 401 10.29 -24.71 -5.32
C SER A 401 8.99 -24.57 -6.14
N LEU A 402 8.48 -25.65 -6.73
CA LEU A 402 7.20 -25.61 -7.45
C LEU A 402 6.02 -25.28 -6.53
N ASP A 403 6.04 -25.80 -5.30
CA ASP A 403 5.02 -25.52 -4.30
C ASP A 403 5.17 -24.08 -3.78
N GLU A 404 6.41 -23.68 -3.44
CA GLU A 404 6.76 -22.33 -2.99
C GLU A 404 6.32 -21.27 -4.00
N GLU A 405 6.59 -21.47 -5.30
CA GLU A 405 6.17 -20.54 -6.35
C GLU A 405 4.64 -20.33 -6.41
N CYS A 406 3.86 -21.38 -6.17
CA CYS A 406 2.39 -21.31 -6.14
C CYS A 406 1.88 -20.62 -4.88
N VAL A 407 2.50 -20.89 -3.73
CA VAL A 407 2.14 -20.27 -2.47
C VAL A 407 2.55 -18.80 -2.45
N ASP A 408 3.76 -18.46 -2.88
CA ASP A 408 4.24 -17.08 -3.04
C ASP A 408 3.39 -16.29 -4.06
N TYR A 409 2.78 -16.97 -5.01
CA TYR A 409 1.81 -16.32 -5.89
C TYR A 409 0.53 -15.93 -5.16
N VAL A 410 0.04 -16.69 -4.18
CA VAL A 410 -1.24 -16.39 -3.51
C VAL A 410 -1.02 -15.58 -2.22
N TYR A 411 0.04 -15.93 -1.50
CA TYR A 411 0.51 -15.36 -0.26
C TYR A 411 1.98 -15.04 -0.46
N PRO A 412 2.29 -13.95 -1.18
CA PRO A 412 3.67 -13.52 -1.31
C PRO A 412 4.25 -13.38 0.10
N PRO A 413 5.54 -13.72 0.30
CA PRO A 413 6.24 -13.33 1.51
C PRO A 413 5.88 -11.88 1.76
N ASN A 414 5.47 -11.55 2.98
CA ASN A 414 5.77 -10.21 3.43
C ASN A 414 7.27 -10.12 3.22
N ALA A 415 7.72 -9.40 2.19
CA ALA A 415 9.07 -8.88 2.18
C ALA A 415 9.20 -8.30 3.58
N LEU A 416 10.05 -8.92 4.43
CA LEU A 416 10.22 -8.61 5.85
C LEU A 416 9.99 -7.12 5.98
N LEU A 417 8.81 -6.74 6.50
CA LEU A 417 8.33 -5.42 6.17
C LEU A 417 9.32 -4.44 6.80
N PRO A 418 9.91 -3.54 5.99
CA PRO A 418 10.67 -2.41 6.52
C PRO A 418 9.85 -1.76 7.63
N VAL A 419 10.52 -1.25 8.68
CA VAL A 419 9.86 -0.76 9.90
C VAL A 419 8.57 -0.01 9.57
N GLU A 420 7.45 -0.37 10.21
CA GLU A 420 6.21 0.37 9.98
C GLU A 420 6.22 1.63 10.85
N LEU A 421 6.89 2.66 10.33
CA LEU A 421 6.87 4.01 10.88
C LEU A 421 5.49 4.62 10.62
N VAL A 422 4.66 4.63 11.65
CA VAL A 422 3.27 5.11 11.61
C VAL A 422 3.20 6.64 11.61
N ASP A 423 4.06 7.27 12.41
CA ASP A 423 4.16 8.73 12.47
C ASP A 423 5.61 9.15 12.73
N PHE A 424 5.98 10.28 12.14
CA PHE A 424 7.19 11.02 12.46
C PHE A 424 6.77 12.48 12.45
N SER A 425 6.93 13.18 13.56
CA SER A 425 6.45 14.55 13.71
C SER A 425 7.35 15.36 14.63
N ILE A 426 7.34 16.69 14.46
CA ILE A 426 8.21 17.58 15.23
C ILE A 426 7.39 18.78 15.71
N SER A 427 7.48 19.04 17.01
CA SER A 427 6.89 20.21 17.64
C SER A 427 7.98 21.22 17.98
N ALA A 428 7.91 22.40 17.36
CA ALA A 428 8.83 23.49 17.67
C ALA A 428 8.41 24.17 18.98
N GLN A 429 9.27 24.12 19.99
CA GLN A 429 9.10 24.84 21.25
C GLN A 429 9.85 26.17 21.22
N GLU A 430 9.73 26.99 22.27
CA GLU A 430 10.37 28.31 22.37
C GLU A 430 11.90 28.28 22.21
N PHE A 431 12.57 27.21 22.64
CA PHE A 431 14.03 27.05 22.53
C PHE A 431 14.49 25.68 22.01
N THR A 432 13.61 24.68 21.96
CA THR A 432 13.92 23.31 21.55
C THR A 432 13.02 22.89 20.39
N ASN A 433 13.37 21.80 19.72
CA ASN A 433 12.44 21.07 18.88
C ASN A 433 12.24 19.70 19.52
N ASP A 434 10.99 19.31 19.77
CA ASP A 434 10.66 17.99 20.27
C ASP A 434 10.26 17.11 19.08
N ILE A 435 11.00 16.05 18.86
CA ILE A 435 10.81 15.07 17.79
C ILE A 435 10.06 13.88 18.39
N PHE A 436 8.96 13.52 17.76
CA PHE A 436 8.12 12.39 18.10
C PHE A 436 8.12 11.37 16.95
N TRP A 437 8.12 10.10 17.28
CA TRP A 437 7.81 9.06 16.31
C TRP A 437 7.09 7.87 16.92
N LEU A 438 6.34 7.21 16.05
CA LEU A 438 5.46 6.12 16.37
C LEU A 438 5.72 4.96 15.42
N THR A 439 5.96 3.77 15.95
CA THR A 439 6.17 2.55 15.17
C THR A 439 5.13 1.49 15.53
N ALA A 440 4.70 0.70 14.55
CA ALA A 440 3.80 -0.43 14.76
C ALA A 440 4.56 -1.77 14.89
N ASN A 441 5.70 -1.90 14.20
CA ASN A 441 6.56 -3.08 14.27
C ASN A 441 8.04 -2.68 14.24
N GLU A 442 8.85 -3.30 15.10
CA GLU A 442 10.30 -3.04 15.25
C GLU A 442 11.13 -4.34 15.32
N SER A 443 10.56 -5.49 14.95
CA SER A 443 11.19 -6.81 15.14
C SER A 443 12.54 -6.95 14.44
N GLU A 444 12.70 -6.27 13.31
CA GLU A 444 13.93 -6.27 12.51
C GLU A 444 14.75 -4.99 12.68
N VAL A 445 14.39 -4.09 13.60
CA VAL A 445 15.15 -2.84 13.82
C VAL A 445 16.32 -3.12 14.76
N GLU A 446 17.54 -2.75 14.36
CA GLU A 446 18.70 -2.70 15.24
C GLU A 446 18.69 -1.41 16.08
N LYS A 447 18.48 -0.26 15.43
CA LYS A 447 18.41 1.05 16.10
C LYS A 447 17.80 2.15 15.24
N PHE A 448 17.27 3.16 15.92
CA PHE A 448 16.87 4.44 15.33
C PHE A 448 17.96 5.49 15.55
N VAL A 449 18.22 6.30 14.53
CA VAL A 449 19.18 7.40 14.54
C VAL A 449 18.45 8.66 14.07
N LEU A 450 18.22 9.60 14.98
CA LEU A 450 17.69 10.92 14.61
C LEU A 450 18.81 11.73 13.97
N GLU A 451 18.64 12.13 12.72
CA GLU A 451 19.60 12.95 11.99
C GLU A 451 19.05 14.35 11.72
N ARG A 452 19.93 15.35 11.72
CA ARG A 452 19.63 16.76 11.45
C ARG A 452 20.58 17.38 10.44
N SER A 453 20.05 18.26 9.59
CA SER A 453 20.80 19.12 8.67
C SER A 453 20.31 20.57 8.75
N GLU A 454 21.20 21.54 8.50
CA GLU A 454 20.84 22.97 8.31
C GLU A 454 20.35 23.25 6.87
N SER A 455 20.66 22.37 5.92
CA SER A 455 20.38 22.58 4.49
C SER A 455 19.42 21.56 3.88
N GLY A 456 19.22 20.41 4.54
CA GLY A 456 18.42 19.30 4.00
C GLY A 456 19.14 18.50 2.91
N SER A 457 20.42 18.80 2.63
CA SER A 457 21.20 18.06 1.65
C SER A 457 21.64 16.71 2.21
N GLU A 458 21.47 15.65 1.44
CA GLU A 458 21.72 14.25 1.83
C GLU A 458 23.06 14.02 2.55
N GLY A 459 24.14 14.61 2.05
CA GLY A 459 25.49 14.48 2.63
C GLY A 459 25.78 15.36 3.85
N LEU A 460 24.81 16.15 4.32
CA LEU A 460 24.96 17.12 5.42
C LEU A 460 24.05 16.82 6.61
N PHE A 461 23.50 15.61 6.68
CA PHE A 461 22.81 15.12 7.87
C PHE A 461 23.84 14.62 8.90
N SER A 462 23.67 15.02 10.15
CA SER A 462 24.48 14.55 11.28
C SER A 462 23.58 14.04 12.40
N SER A 463 24.03 13.00 13.10
CA SER A 463 23.26 12.38 14.20
C SER A 463 23.08 13.37 15.36
N VAL A 464 21.84 13.49 15.83
CA VAL A 464 21.42 14.23 17.02
C VAL A 464 21.24 13.28 18.21
N GLY A 465 20.82 12.04 17.95
CA GLY A 465 20.63 11.02 18.98
C GLY A 465 20.34 9.65 18.37
N GLU A 466 20.58 8.60 19.16
CA GLU A 466 20.26 7.22 18.80
C GLU A 466 19.41 6.58 19.89
N LEU A 467 18.43 5.77 19.49
CA LEU A 467 17.55 5.05 20.40
C LEU A 467 17.38 3.59 19.93
N PRO A 468 17.43 2.60 20.83
CA PRO A 468 17.14 1.21 20.49
C PRO A 468 15.64 0.99 20.26
N PRO A 469 15.25 -0.09 19.56
CA PRO A 469 13.87 -0.55 19.51
C PRO A 469 13.35 -0.93 20.91
N GLN A 470 12.05 -0.75 21.12
CA GLN A 470 11.33 -1.13 22.32
C GLN A 470 10.83 -2.58 22.18
N THR A 471 11.76 -3.52 22.25
CA THR A 471 11.48 -4.97 22.13
C THR A 471 10.65 -5.52 23.29
N GLY A 472 9.68 -6.39 22.98
CA GLY A 472 8.89 -7.13 23.97
C GLY A 472 7.62 -6.45 24.49
N GLN A 473 7.20 -5.33 23.89
CA GLN A 473 5.88 -4.75 24.15
C GLN A 473 4.99 -4.94 22.92
N GLU A 474 3.71 -5.28 23.10
CA GLU A 474 2.72 -5.33 22.01
C GLU A 474 2.12 -3.93 21.74
N GLY A 475 1.68 -3.68 20.50
CA GLY A 475 1.06 -2.40 20.08
C GLY A 475 2.05 -1.28 19.70
N LEU A 476 1.52 -0.08 19.45
CA LEU A 476 2.29 1.08 19.00
C LEU A 476 3.39 1.49 20.00
N LYS A 477 4.59 1.86 19.50
CA LYS A 477 5.72 2.32 20.31
C LYS A 477 5.98 3.80 20.08
N GLU A 478 5.96 4.55 21.18
CA GLU A 478 6.16 5.99 21.18
C GLU A 478 7.59 6.35 21.58
N TYR A 479 8.15 7.31 20.87
CA TYR A 479 9.48 7.85 21.12
C TYR A 479 9.44 9.38 21.14
N VAL A 480 10.23 9.97 22.03
CA VAL A 480 10.39 11.42 22.14
C VAL A 480 11.86 11.76 22.33
N VAL A 481 12.38 12.65 21.50
CA VAL A 481 13.73 13.21 21.59
C VAL A 481 13.67 14.72 21.41
N SER A 482 14.35 15.47 22.29
CA SER A 482 14.45 16.93 22.15
C SER A 482 15.79 17.34 21.57
N ASP A 483 15.78 18.09 20.47
CA ASP A 483 16.92 18.87 20.01
C ASP A 483 16.98 20.19 20.79
N LEU A 484 18.00 20.33 21.65
CA LEU A 484 18.14 21.43 22.59
C LEU A 484 18.75 22.70 21.97
N GLU A 485 19.40 22.58 20.80
CA GLU A 485 20.04 23.71 20.13
C GLU A 485 19.71 23.71 18.62
N PRO A 486 18.42 23.84 18.25
CA PRO A 486 18.01 23.78 16.85
C PRO A 486 18.41 25.07 16.12
N PRO A 487 18.93 24.98 14.89
CA PRO A 487 19.21 26.15 14.05
C PRO A 487 17.90 26.85 13.63
N GLY A 488 18.02 28.08 13.11
CA GLY A 488 16.85 28.88 12.66
C GLY A 488 16.04 28.17 11.57
N GLN A 489 16.69 27.36 10.75
CA GLN A 489 16.07 26.35 9.92
C GLN A 489 16.78 25.02 10.11
N ALA A 490 16.02 23.97 10.40
CA ALA A 490 16.52 22.62 10.62
C ALA A 490 15.69 21.62 9.81
N TYR A 491 16.36 20.59 9.29
CA TYR A 491 15.77 19.45 8.61
C TYR A 491 16.08 18.21 9.43
N TYR A 492 15.09 17.42 9.76
CA TYR A 492 15.26 16.20 10.55
C TYR A 492 14.77 15.00 9.78
N ARG A 493 15.40 13.85 9.99
CA ARG A 493 14.89 12.56 9.55
C ARG A 493 15.22 11.49 10.58
N LEU A 494 14.42 10.46 10.63
CA LEU A 494 14.75 9.23 11.33
C LEU A 494 15.46 8.30 10.35
N LYS A 495 16.66 7.88 10.69
CA LYS A 495 17.35 6.78 10.04
C LYS A 495 17.10 5.52 10.85
N ILE A 496 16.59 4.48 10.22
CA ILE A 496 16.35 3.19 10.82
C ILE A 496 17.40 2.23 10.29
N LEU A 497 18.16 1.62 11.19
CA LEU A 497 19.10 0.56 10.86
C LEU A 497 18.47 -0.76 11.28
N ASN A 498 18.37 -1.71 10.36
CA ASN A 498 17.79 -3.03 10.61
C ASN A 498 18.86 -4.06 10.97
N LEU A 499 18.44 -5.18 11.58
CA LEU A 499 19.29 -6.29 12.02
C LEU A 499 20.04 -6.96 10.86
N ASP A 500 19.48 -6.91 9.65
CA ASP A 500 20.13 -7.39 8.41
C ASP A 500 21.15 -6.40 7.83
N GLY A 501 21.29 -5.22 8.44
CA GLY A 501 22.17 -4.13 8.02
C GLY A 501 21.57 -3.20 6.97
N SER A 502 20.32 -3.41 6.55
CA SER A 502 19.61 -2.48 5.67
C SER A 502 19.27 -1.18 6.40
N ILE A 503 19.13 -0.11 5.63
CA ILE A 503 18.89 1.24 6.15
C ILE A 503 17.65 1.81 5.49
N GLU A 504 16.73 2.29 6.31
CA GLU A 504 15.56 3.03 5.89
C GLU A 504 15.59 4.45 6.47
N TYR A 505 14.82 5.34 5.84
CA TYR A 505 14.70 6.71 6.28
C TYR A 505 13.24 7.11 6.32
N SER A 506 12.85 7.87 7.36
CA SER A 506 11.58 8.58 7.36
C SER A 506 11.57 9.68 6.29
N SER A 507 10.39 10.25 6.07
CA SER A 507 10.29 11.57 5.45
C SER A 507 11.11 12.61 6.24
N ILE A 508 11.70 13.56 5.53
CA ILE A 508 12.40 14.69 6.15
C ILE A 508 11.38 15.73 6.62
N ILE A 509 11.46 16.16 7.87
CA ILE A 509 10.63 17.23 8.44
C ILE A 509 11.46 18.49 8.60
N THR A 510 10.99 19.58 8.00
CA THR A 510 11.62 20.89 8.13
C THR A 510 10.94 21.70 9.24
N VAL A 511 11.75 22.20 10.16
CA VAL A 511 11.33 23.20 11.13
C VAL A 511 11.99 24.53 10.78
N LYS A 512 11.15 25.53 10.44
CA LYS A 512 11.58 26.92 10.26
C LYS A 512 11.16 27.72 11.48
N ARG A 513 12.13 28.20 12.23
CA ARG A 513 11.90 29.20 13.27
C ARG A 513 11.82 30.54 12.53
N SER A 514 10.75 31.29 12.75
CA SER A 514 10.64 32.63 12.16
C SER A 514 11.84 33.43 12.60
N ALA A 515 12.66 33.88 11.65
CA ALA A 515 13.73 34.81 11.93
C ALA A 515 13.09 35.99 12.67
N SER A 516 13.52 36.24 13.90
CA SER A 516 13.37 37.59 14.44
C SER A 516 13.96 38.56 13.44
N SER A 517 13.23 39.63 13.12
CA SER A 517 13.73 40.95 12.69
C SER A 517 15.16 40.93 12.12
N GLU A 518 15.33 41.11 10.80
CA GLU A 518 16.62 41.13 10.09
C GLU A 518 17.74 41.78 10.93
N ILE A 519 18.61 40.94 11.50
CA ILE A 519 19.76 41.40 12.27
C ILE A 519 20.79 41.93 11.27
N SER A 520 21.12 43.21 11.34
CA SER A 520 22.10 43.83 10.44
C SER A 520 23.18 44.57 11.23
N LEU A 521 24.37 44.73 10.62
CA LEU A 521 25.52 45.40 11.23
C LEU A 521 25.91 46.64 10.44
N TYR A 522 26.19 47.75 11.13
CA TYR A 522 26.71 48.96 10.52
C TYR A 522 27.69 49.72 11.44
N PRO A 523 28.72 50.40 10.91
CA PRO A 523 29.17 50.30 9.53
C PRO A 523 29.87 48.95 9.28
N SER A 524 29.78 48.43 8.06
CA SER A 524 30.56 47.24 7.64
C SER A 524 32.05 47.54 7.46
N LEU A 525 32.44 48.81 7.50
CA LEU A 525 33.81 49.31 7.56
C LEU A 525 33.96 50.19 8.82
N ALA A 526 34.56 49.65 9.87
CA ALA A 526 34.58 50.25 11.20
C ALA A 526 35.98 50.73 11.57
N THR A 527 36.05 51.91 12.21
CA THR A 527 37.24 52.36 12.93
C THR A 527 37.16 51.92 14.38
N ASP A 528 36.24 52.47 15.16
CA ASP A 528 36.24 52.24 16.61
C ASP A 528 35.03 51.44 17.08
N HIS A 529 33.87 51.57 16.43
CA HIS A 529 32.63 50.95 16.88
C HIS A 529 31.85 50.32 15.72
N ILE A 530 31.13 49.24 16.04
CA ILE A 530 30.07 48.64 15.20
C ILE A 530 28.75 48.65 15.96
N TYR A 531 27.65 48.77 15.22
CA TYR A 531 26.29 48.77 15.73
C TYR A 531 25.50 47.62 15.11
N ILE A 532 24.63 47.00 15.89
CA ILE A 532 23.74 45.92 15.44
C ILE A 532 22.31 46.44 15.46
N ASN A 533 21.61 46.39 14.33
CA ASN A 533 20.19 46.65 14.28
C ASN A 533 19.44 45.34 14.53
N LEU A 534 18.69 45.26 15.63
CA LEU A 534 17.87 44.11 16.00
C LEU A 534 16.70 44.55 16.89
N ASP A 535 15.55 43.90 16.78
CA ASP A 535 14.36 44.16 17.60
C ASP A 535 14.29 43.26 18.86
N THR A 536 15.43 42.70 19.28
CA THR A 536 15.54 41.76 20.40
C THR A 536 16.79 42.01 21.22
N GLU A 537 16.93 41.33 22.36
CA GLU A 537 18.07 41.49 23.27
C GLU A 537 19.22 40.55 22.86
N ILE A 538 20.44 41.10 22.83
CA ILE A 538 21.66 40.32 22.63
C ILE A 538 21.97 39.57 23.92
N ILE A 539 22.02 38.24 23.85
CA ILE A 539 22.39 37.36 24.96
C ILE A 539 23.92 37.22 25.02
N ASP A 540 24.56 37.05 23.87
CA ASP A 540 26.01 36.84 23.76
C ASP A 540 26.51 37.31 22.40
N PHE A 541 27.78 37.75 22.32
CA PHE A 541 28.43 38.01 21.05
C PHE A 541 29.93 37.71 21.10
N LYS A 542 30.47 37.25 19.96
CA LYS A 542 31.88 36.87 19.80
C LYS A 542 32.41 37.39 18.48
N VAL A 543 33.67 37.82 18.44
CA VAL A 543 34.34 38.23 17.19
C VAL A 543 35.44 37.24 16.85
N PHE A 544 35.44 36.79 15.61
CA PHE A 544 36.41 35.86 15.04
C PHE A 544 37.19 36.52 13.90
N ASN A 545 38.48 36.22 13.79
CA ASN A 545 39.26 36.55 12.60
C ASN A 545 38.97 35.54 11.46
N LEU A 546 39.58 35.76 10.28
CA LEU A 546 39.41 34.88 9.11
C LEU A 546 39.89 33.44 9.31
N THR A 547 40.72 33.15 10.33
CA THR A 547 41.17 31.79 10.65
C THR A 547 40.29 31.12 11.70
N GLY A 548 39.14 31.72 12.06
CA GLY A 548 38.22 31.18 13.07
C GLY A 548 38.71 31.34 14.51
N GLN A 549 39.80 32.10 14.74
CA GLN A 549 40.28 32.37 16.09
C GLN A 549 39.41 33.47 16.71
N GLN A 550 38.85 33.20 17.89
CA GLN A 550 38.15 34.21 18.68
C GLN A 550 39.16 35.26 19.13
N VAL A 551 38.92 36.52 18.74
CA VAL A 551 39.80 37.67 19.03
C VAL A 551 39.17 38.65 20.02
N PHE A 552 37.86 38.53 20.28
CA PHE A 552 37.13 39.41 21.19
C PHE A 552 35.87 38.71 21.73
N SER A 553 35.54 38.96 22.99
CA SER A 553 34.34 38.46 23.67
C SER A 553 34.03 39.39 24.84
N VAL A 554 32.78 39.83 24.98
CA VAL A 554 32.30 40.55 26.17
C VAL A 554 30.95 39.95 26.53
N GLU A 555 30.80 39.53 27.79
CA GLU A 555 29.49 39.12 28.29
C GLU A 555 28.61 40.36 28.50
N SER A 556 27.48 40.42 27.79
CA SER A 556 26.36 41.33 28.05
C SER A 556 26.74 42.82 28.16
N GLN A 557 26.78 43.52 27.02
CA GLN A 557 26.55 44.97 27.04
C GLN A 557 25.05 45.25 26.89
N ALA A 558 24.51 46.08 27.77
CA ALA A 558 23.19 46.68 27.60
C ALA A 558 23.29 47.73 26.46
N GLY A 559 23.19 47.26 25.22
CA GLY A 559 23.20 48.14 24.06
C GLY A 559 23.61 47.45 22.76
N ASN A 560 23.21 48.06 21.66
CA ASN A 560 23.45 47.57 20.30
C ASN A 560 24.79 48.04 19.72
N SER A 561 25.78 48.40 20.57
CA SER A 561 27.07 48.99 20.18
C SER A 561 28.21 48.16 20.72
N ILE A 562 29.20 47.85 19.88
CA ILE A 562 30.40 47.07 20.25
C ILE A 562 31.63 47.90 19.90
N ASP A 563 32.50 48.11 20.89
CA ASP A 563 33.81 48.72 20.70
C ASP A 563 34.78 47.70 20.09
N VAL A 564 35.38 48.05 18.96
CA VAL A 564 36.33 47.26 18.18
C VAL A 564 37.66 48.00 17.98
N SER A 565 37.92 49.06 18.75
CA SER A 565 39.13 49.89 18.61
C SER A 565 40.42 49.08 18.76
N ASP A 566 40.41 48.07 19.62
CA ASP A 566 41.56 47.23 19.93
C ASP A 566 41.85 46.14 18.88
N LEU A 567 40.95 45.96 17.90
CA LEU A 567 41.18 45.05 16.79
C LEU A 567 42.19 45.65 15.80
N ARG A 568 43.07 44.81 15.26
CA ARG A 568 43.96 45.20 14.17
C ARG A 568 43.15 45.39 12.88
N SER A 569 43.66 46.19 11.94
CA SER A 569 43.02 46.33 10.63
C SER A 569 42.94 44.96 9.93
N GLY A 570 41.75 44.60 9.44
CA GLY A 570 41.48 43.26 8.89
C GLY A 570 39.99 42.93 8.77
N SER A 571 39.66 41.78 8.17
CA SER A 571 38.28 41.27 8.10
C SER A 571 37.95 40.39 9.30
N TYR A 572 36.73 40.55 9.82
CA TYR A 572 36.24 39.84 10.99
C TYR A 572 34.80 39.32 10.77
N TYR A 573 34.46 38.25 11.49
CA TYR A 573 33.10 37.75 11.63
C TYR A 573 32.61 38.01 13.06
N LEU A 574 31.45 38.63 13.17
CA LEU A 574 30.70 38.79 14.40
C LEU A 574 29.67 37.66 14.48
N TRP A 575 29.75 36.85 15.52
CA TRP A 575 28.74 35.89 15.91
C TRP A 575 27.87 36.51 17.00
N VAL A 576 26.55 36.50 16.82
CA VAL A 576 25.59 37.08 17.77
C VAL A 576 24.57 36.02 18.16
N LYS A 577 24.32 35.87 19.46
CA LYS A 577 23.23 35.08 20.02
C LYS A 577 22.19 36.02 20.61
N THR A 578 20.93 35.81 20.22
CA THR A 578 19.77 36.55 20.71
C THR A 578 18.75 35.59 21.33
N LYS A 579 17.67 36.12 21.89
CA LYS A 579 16.52 35.32 22.35
C LYS A 579 15.84 34.52 21.25
N THR A 580 16.03 34.92 20.00
CA THR A 580 15.26 34.43 18.85
C THR A 580 16.11 33.67 17.84
N GLY A 581 17.43 33.61 18.01
CA GLY A 581 18.33 32.85 17.15
C GLY A 581 19.79 33.28 17.22
N ARG A 582 20.60 32.68 16.36
CA ARG A 582 22.03 33.00 16.17
C ARG A 582 22.26 33.54 14.75
N GLU A 583 23.13 34.54 14.62
CA GLU A 583 23.49 35.14 13.33
C GLU A 583 25.00 35.38 13.21
N ILE A 584 25.51 35.36 11.97
CA ILE A 584 26.92 35.66 11.66
C ILE A 584 27.00 36.80 10.65
N LEU A 585 27.59 37.91 11.07
CA LEU A 585 27.72 39.15 10.29
C LEU A 585 29.20 39.46 10.03
N ARG A 586 29.51 40.07 8.87
CA ARG A 586 30.89 40.41 8.49
C ARG A 586 31.15 41.91 8.56
N PHE A 587 32.32 42.30 9.06
CA PHE A 587 32.82 43.68 8.99
C PHE A 587 34.34 43.74 8.75
N ASN A 588 34.82 44.91 8.34
CA ASN A 588 36.24 45.22 8.16
C ASN A 588 36.67 46.31 9.14
N LYS A 589 37.74 46.06 9.88
CA LYS A 589 38.42 47.06 10.72
C LYS A 589 39.46 47.78 9.86
N ILE A 590 39.47 49.11 9.90
CA ILE A 590 40.51 49.95 9.30
C ILE A 590 41.40 50.61 10.34
#